data_AF-M3JVN4-F1
#
_entry.id   AF-M3JVN4-F1
#
_cell.length_a   1.000
_cell.length_b   1.000
_cell.length_c   1.000
_cell.angle_alpha   90.00
_cell.angle_beta   90.00
_cell.angle_gamma   90.00
#
_symmetry.space_group_name_H-M   'P 1'
#
loop_
_entity.id
_entity.type
_entity.pdbx_description
1 polymer ?
#
loop_
_entity_poly.entity_id
_entity_poly.type
_entity_poly.pdbx_seq_one_letter_code
_entity_poly.pdbx_strand_id
1 'polypeptide(L)'
;MNAVILISVISVGSSSVYATSRTLVSLAEQNLAPKICGYVDRSGRPLVAIMITNAFGLISFIAASGKQSEVFTWLLSISGLSSIFTWLSICVAHLRFRRALSVQGRTTDELAFVSQTGIIGSWFGVILNVLVLIAEFWLAIFPLGDKPNAKGFFEAYLGFVILIVFYIGHKIWRKNWILFIRSKDIDIDSGRKETDLEALKRELEEEKL
;
A
#
# COMPACT_ATOMS: atom_id res chain seq x y z
N MET A 1 23.84 22.08 -3.39
CA MET A 1 22.87 21.28 -4.17
C MET A 1 22.86 19.82 -3.70
N ASN A 2 24.01 19.14 -3.64
CA ASN A 2 24.08 17.70 -3.27
C ASN A 2 23.69 17.39 -1.81
N ALA A 3 23.93 18.31 -0.87
CA ALA A 3 23.56 18.11 0.54
C ALA A 3 22.03 17.98 0.72
N VAL A 4 21.24 18.76 -0.02
CA VAL A 4 19.77 18.69 0.03
C VAL A 4 19.28 17.33 -0.47
N ILE A 5 19.84 16.85 -1.58
CA ILE A 5 19.51 15.52 -2.13
C ILE A 5 19.83 14.44 -1.10
N LEU A 6 21.02 14.49 -0.47
CA LEU A 6 21.44 13.52 0.52
C LEU A 6 20.50 13.49 1.73
N ILE A 7 20.13 14.66 2.25
CA ILE A 7 19.18 14.79 3.37
C ILE A 7 17.81 14.21 2.99
N SER A 8 17.30 14.53 1.80
CA SER A 8 16.03 13.98 1.29
C SER A 8 16.05 12.46 1.18
N VAL A 9 17.14 11.88 0.67
CA VAL A 9 17.30 10.42 0.51
C VAL A 9 17.38 9.73 1.87
N ILE A 10 18.10 10.29 2.84
CA ILE A 10 18.18 9.73 4.21
C ILE A 10 16.81 9.79 4.89
N SER A 11 16.08 10.90 4.71
CA SER A 11 14.74 11.10 5.27
C SER A 11 13.72 10.08 4.72
N VAL A 12 13.65 9.93 3.39
CA VAL A 12 12.74 8.96 2.77
C VAL A 12 13.14 7.53 3.13
N GLY A 13 14.43 7.20 3.13
CA GLY A 13 14.91 5.87 3.51
C GLY A 13 14.52 5.48 4.94
N SER A 14 14.70 6.39 5.90
CA SER A 14 14.31 6.16 7.30
C SER A 14 12.81 5.98 7.45
N SER A 15 12.02 6.80 6.73
CA SER A 15 10.56 6.73 6.73
C SER A 15 10.04 5.44 6.10
N SER A 16 10.65 4.98 5.00
CA SER A 16 10.30 3.72 4.35
C SER A 16 10.57 2.50 5.24
N VAL A 17 11.71 2.47 5.96
CA VAL A 17 12.00 1.39 6.91
C VAL A 17 10.97 1.36 8.05
N TYR A 18 10.62 2.53 8.57
CA TYR A 18 9.58 2.64 9.60
C TYR A 18 8.21 2.15 9.10
N ALA A 19 7.76 2.64 7.94
CA ALA A 19 6.46 2.28 7.36
C ALA A 19 6.35 0.79 7.04
N THR A 20 7.35 0.21 6.37
CA THR A 20 7.34 -1.21 5.98
C THR A 20 7.36 -2.13 7.20
N SER A 21 8.21 -1.82 8.20
CA SER A 21 8.32 -2.68 9.38
C SER A 21 7.03 -2.75 10.20
N ARG A 22 6.33 -1.62 10.37
CA ARG A 22 5.03 -1.55 11.06
C ARG A 22 3.92 -2.21 10.26
N THR A 23 3.91 -2.02 8.94
CA THR A 23 2.94 -2.69 8.06
C THR A 23 3.08 -4.21 8.16
N LEU A 24 4.31 -4.73 8.18
CA LEU A 24 4.57 -6.15 8.29
C LEU A 24 4.14 -6.74 9.64
N VAL A 25 4.32 -6.00 10.74
CA VAL A 25 3.80 -6.38 12.07
C VAL A 25 2.27 -6.43 12.07
N SER A 26 1.61 -5.40 11.54
CA SER A 26 0.14 -5.37 11.48
C SER A 26 -0.42 -6.54 10.65
N LEU A 27 0.27 -6.92 9.57
CA LEU A 27 -0.06 -8.12 8.81
C LEU A 27 0.14 -9.39 9.65
N ALA A 28 1.21 -9.49 10.44
CA ALA A 28 1.46 -10.65 11.29
C ALA A 28 0.41 -10.79 12.42
N GLU A 29 -0.02 -9.68 13.03
CA GLU A 29 -1.09 -9.63 14.04
C GLU A 29 -2.43 -10.12 13.48
N GLN A 30 -2.73 -9.77 12.22
CA GLN A 30 -3.92 -10.25 11.50
C GLN A 30 -3.76 -11.67 10.93
N ASN A 31 -2.68 -12.37 11.29
CA ASN A 31 -2.29 -13.68 10.74
C ASN A 31 -2.11 -13.69 9.21
N LEU A 32 -1.92 -12.53 8.58
CA LEU A 32 -1.69 -12.33 7.14
C LEU A 32 -0.21 -12.44 6.76
N ALA A 33 0.70 -12.44 7.73
CA ALA A 33 2.13 -12.70 7.56
C ALA A 33 2.63 -13.75 8.57
N PRO A 34 3.81 -14.37 8.35
CA PRO A 34 4.41 -15.30 9.31
C PRO A 34 4.55 -14.66 10.70
N LYS A 35 4.24 -15.42 11.76
CA LYS A 35 4.25 -14.93 13.15
C LYS A 35 5.58 -14.31 13.58
N ILE A 36 6.68 -14.77 12.99
CA ILE A 36 8.03 -14.24 13.28
C ILE A 36 8.15 -12.74 12.93
N CYS A 37 7.42 -12.27 11.92
CA CYS A 37 7.41 -10.87 11.52
C CYS A 37 6.66 -9.96 12.51
N GLY A 38 5.83 -10.55 13.38
CA GLY A 38 5.11 -9.84 14.44
C GLY A 38 5.90 -9.68 15.74
N TYR A 39 7.16 -10.13 15.80
CA TYR A 39 7.98 -9.97 16.99
C TYR A 39 8.33 -8.50 17.24
N VAL A 40 7.91 -7.98 18.39
CA VAL A 40 8.22 -6.63 18.87
C VAL A 40 9.01 -6.74 20.17
N ASP A 41 10.18 -6.11 20.21
CA ASP A 41 11.03 -6.07 21.39
C ASP A 41 10.42 -5.18 22.50
N ARG A 42 10.94 -5.28 23.74
CA ARG A 42 10.48 -4.52 24.92
C ARG A 42 10.50 -3.01 24.71
N SER A 43 11.39 -2.50 23.85
CA SER A 43 11.44 -1.08 23.47
C SER A 43 10.45 -0.71 22.35
N GLY A 44 9.50 -1.58 21.99
CA GLY A 44 8.49 -1.33 20.96
C GLY A 44 9.01 -1.43 19.52
N ARG A 45 10.17 -2.07 19.31
CA ARG A 45 10.88 -2.13 18.01
C ARG A 45 10.62 -3.46 17.30
N PRO A 46 10.10 -3.46 16.06
CA PRO A 46 9.85 -4.69 15.31
C PRO A 46 11.11 -5.22 14.62
N LEU A 47 12.00 -5.85 15.39
CA LEU A 47 13.36 -6.19 14.96
C LEU A 47 13.39 -7.07 13.70
N VAL A 48 12.56 -8.12 13.64
CA VAL A 48 12.52 -9.04 12.50
C VAL A 48 12.08 -8.32 11.22
N ALA A 49 11.04 -7.48 11.32
CA ALA A 49 10.54 -6.72 10.18
C ALA A 49 11.55 -5.65 9.69
N ILE A 50 12.30 -5.03 10.62
CA ILE A 50 13.40 -4.13 10.28
C ILE A 50 14.53 -4.87 9.55
N MET A 51 14.93 -6.05 10.03
CA MET A 51 15.96 -6.85 9.38
C MET A 51 15.55 -7.26 7.96
N ILE A 52 14.30 -7.69 7.77
CA ILE A 52 13.76 -8.02 6.44
C ILE A 52 13.83 -6.78 5.53
N THR A 53 13.37 -5.62 6.01
CA THR A 53 13.38 -4.38 5.22
C THR A 53 14.79 -3.96 4.84
N ASN A 54 15.74 -4.03 5.78
CA ASN A 54 17.15 -3.71 5.54
C ASN A 54 17.80 -4.70 4.57
N ALA A 55 17.42 -5.98 4.60
CA ALA A 55 17.90 -6.98 3.64
C ALA A 55 17.52 -6.60 2.20
N PHE A 56 16.31 -6.09 1.97
CA PHE A 56 15.94 -5.50 0.66
C PHE A 56 16.72 -4.22 0.37
N GLY A 57 17.02 -3.41 1.39
CA GLY A 57 17.88 -2.24 1.26
C GLY A 57 19.29 -2.56 0.74
N LEU A 58 19.82 -3.76 1.01
CA LEU A 58 21.12 -4.21 0.49
C LEU A 58 21.14 -4.31 -1.05
N ILE A 59 19.98 -4.39 -1.72
CA ILE A 59 19.92 -4.36 -3.18
C ILE A 59 20.50 -3.04 -3.73
N SER A 60 20.51 -1.97 -2.94
CA SER A 60 21.16 -0.70 -3.30
C SER A 60 22.65 -0.83 -3.63
N PHE A 61 23.35 -1.87 -3.13
CA PHE A 61 24.74 -2.14 -3.50
C PHE A 61 24.95 -2.43 -4.99
N ILE A 62 23.87 -2.66 -5.75
CA ILE A 62 23.94 -2.73 -7.22
C ILE A 62 24.48 -1.43 -7.85
N ALA A 63 24.46 -0.31 -7.13
CA ALA A 63 25.11 0.93 -7.53
C ALA A 63 26.62 0.77 -7.78
N ALA A 64 27.27 -0.25 -7.22
CA ALA A 64 28.67 -0.57 -7.48
C ALA A 64 28.88 -1.53 -8.67
N SER A 65 27.81 -1.97 -9.34
CA SER A 65 27.86 -2.91 -10.47
C SER A 65 27.76 -2.18 -11.81
N GLY A 66 28.35 -2.77 -12.86
CA GLY A 66 28.24 -2.27 -14.24
C GLY A 66 26.81 -2.30 -14.81
N LYS A 67 25.84 -2.90 -14.10
CA LYS A 67 24.42 -2.95 -14.47
C LYS A 67 23.51 -2.02 -13.65
N GLN A 68 24.06 -0.98 -13.02
CA GLN A 68 23.32 -0.05 -12.17
C GLN A 68 22.03 0.48 -12.83
N SER A 69 22.10 0.95 -14.08
CA SER A 69 20.96 1.57 -14.78
C SER A 69 19.80 0.59 -15.01
N GLU A 70 20.12 -0.65 -15.40
CA GLU A 70 19.14 -1.70 -15.65
C GLU A 70 18.37 -2.04 -14.36
N VAL A 71 19.08 -2.31 -13.27
CA VAL A 71 18.44 -2.69 -12.01
C VAL A 71 17.73 -1.51 -11.35
N PHE A 72 18.29 -0.29 -11.47
CA PHE A 72 17.58 0.92 -11.02
C PHE A 72 16.23 1.06 -11.73
N THR A 73 16.18 0.82 -13.04
CA THR A 73 14.93 0.84 -13.82
C THR A 73 13.95 -0.20 -13.30
N TRP A 74 14.40 -1.43 -13.01
CA TRP A 74 13.53 -2.47 -12.44
C TRP A 74 12.96 -2.06 -11.07
N LEU A 75 13.79 -1.53 -10.18
CA LEU A 75 13.35 -1.08 -8.86
C LEU A 75 12.37 0.09 -8.96
N LEU A 76 12.61 1.01 -9.90
CA LEU A 76 11.73 2.15 -10.16
C LEU A 76 10.36 1.67 -10.66
N SER A 77 10.32 0.76 -11.63
CA SER A 77 9.09 0.17 -12.16
C SER A 77 8.30 -0.58 -11.09
N ILE A 78 8.97 -1.38 -10.24
CA ILE A 78 8.33 -2.06 -9.10
C ILE A 78 7.71 -1.03 -8.14
N SER A 79 8.48 -0.01 -7.76
CA SER A 79 8.03 1.03 -6.83
C SER A 79 6.83 1.83 -7.39
N GLY A 80 6.88 2.21 -8.67
CA GLY A 80 5.79 2.94 -9.33
C GLY A 80 4.50 2.15 -9.39
N LEU A 81 4.55 0.92 -9.91
CA LEU A 81 3.38 0.04 -10.00
C LEU A 81 2.82 -0.30 -8.61
N SER A 82 3.68 -0.61 -7.63
CA SER A 82 3.23 -0.90 -6.26
C SER A 82 2.47 0.27 -5.63
N SER A 83 2.89 1.50 -5.90
CA SER A 83 2.22 2.72 -5.42
C SER A 83 0.83 2.85 -6.04
N ILE A 84 0.70 2.65 -7.35
CA ILE A 84 -0.58 2.70 -8.08
C ILE A 84 -1.55 1.64 -7.51
N PHE A 85 -1.09 0.41 -7.33
CA PHE A 85 -1.91 -0.66 -6.74
C PHE A 85 -2.31 -0.36 -5.30
N THR A 86 -1.40 0.23 -4.51
CA THR A 86 -1.70 0.62 -3.12
C THR A 86 -2.82 1.65 -3.10
N TRP A 87 -2.72 2.73 -3.86
CA TRP A 87 -3.77 3.76 -3.93
C TRP A 87 -5.09 3.23 -4.47
N LEU A 88 -5.04 2.42 -5.53
CA LEU A 88 -6.23 1.75 -6.07
C LEU A 88 -6.91 0.89 -5.00
N SER A 89 -6.14 0.09 -4.26
CA SER A 89 -6.67 -0.77 -3.18
C SER A 89 -7.29 0.03 -2.05
N ILE A 90 -6.70 1.17 -1.67
CA ILE A 90 -7.24 2.08 -0.65
C ILE A 90 -8.58 2.67 -1.11
N CYS A 91 -8.67 3.18 -2.34
CA CYS A 91 -9.90 3.75 -2.86
C CYS A 91 -11.03 2.71 -2.98
N VAL A 92 -10.71 1.50 -3.44
CA VAL A 92 -11.68 0.39 -3.52
C VAL A 92 -12.11 -0.06 -2.11
N ALA A 93 -11.18 -0.18 -1.17
CA ALA A 93 -11.49 -0.53 0.22
C ALA A 93 -12.42 0.51 0.86
N HIS A 94 -12.15 1.80 0.65
CA HIS A 94 -13.01 2.88 1.15
C HIS A 94 -14.42 2.83 0.55
N LEU A 95 -14.55 2.61 -0.77
CA LEU A 95 -15.87 2.45 -1.40
C LEU A 95 -16.65 1.25 -0.83
N ARG A 96 -15.95 0.13 -0.59
CA ARG A 96 -16.56 -1.07 0.01
C ARG A 96 -16.93 -0.88 1.47
N PHE A 97 -16.11 -0.18 2.25
CA PHE A 97 -16.40 0.18 3.62
C PHE A 97 -17.66 1.05 3.72
N ARG A 98 -17.77 2.08 2.87
CA ARG A 98 -18.98 2.92 2.77
C ARG A 98 -20.22 2.13 2.40
N ARG A 99 -20.09 1.15 1.51
CA ARG A 99 -21.19 0.23 1.16
C ARG A 99 -21.55 -0.72 2.30
N ALA A 100 -20.57 -1.21 3.07
CA ALA A 100 -20.81 -2.06 4.23
C ALA A 100 -21.61 -1.32 5.31
N LEU A 101 -21.22 -0.10 5.66
CA LEU A 101 -21.95 0.77 6.58
C LEU A 101 -23.41 0.95 6.17
N SER A 102 -23.65 1.33 4.91
CA SER A 102 -25.00 1.56 4.39
C SER A 102 -25.87 0.30 4.40
N VAL A 103 -25.31 -0.86 4.05
CA VAL A 103 -26.05 -2.14 4.03
C VAL A 103 -26.36 -2.65 5.45
N GLN A 104 -25.53 -2.31 6.43
CA GLN A 104 -25.74 -2.65 7.84
C GLN A 104 -26.60 -1.60 8.59
N GLY A 105 -27.20 -0.64 7.87
CA GLY A 105 -28.09 0.38 8.44
C GLY A 105 -27.38 1.44 9.26
N ARG A 106 -26.05 1.59 9.12
CA ARG A 106 -25.25 2.56 9.87
C ARG A 106 -25.00 3.82 9.07
N THR A 107 -24.98 4.96 9.76
CA THR A 107 -24.68 6.26 9.16
C THR A 107 -23.22 6.64 9.39
N THR A 108 -22.79 7.72 8.75
CA THR A 108 -21.39 8.17 8.83
C THR A 108 -21.11 8.99 10.07
N ASP A 109 -22.14 9.28 10.86
CA ASP A 109 -22.08 10.09 12.06
C ASP A 109 -21.44 9.35 13.24
N GLU A 110 -21.29 8.02 13.11
CA GLU A 110 -20.58 7.17 14.06
C GLU A 110 -19.06 7.13 13.80
N LEU A 111 -18.60 7.73 12.70
CA LEU A 111 -17.19 7.75 12.32
C LEU A 111 -16.52 8.98 12.93
N ALA A 112 -15.39 8.77 13.61
CA ALA A 112 -14.56 9.87 14.10
C ALA A 112 -14.01 10.75 12.96
N PHE A 113 -13.84 10.17 11.76
CA PHE A 113 -13.38 10.89 10.59
C PHE A 113 -14.20 10.50 9.36
N VAL A 114 -14.67 11.52 8.65
CA VAL A 114 -15.39 11.38 7.37
C VAL A 114 -14.55 12.03 6.27
N SER A 115 -14.34 11.30 5.18
CA SER A 115 -13.64 11.83 4.01
C SER A 115 -14.31 13.10 3.48
N GLN A 116 -13.56 14.19 3.32
CA GLN A 116 -14.05 15.48 2.84
C GLN A 116 -14.70 15.40 1.46
N THR A 117 -14.12 14.62 0.54
CA THR A 117 -14.64 14.40 -0.82
C THR A 117 -15.59 13.21 -0.93
N GLY A 118 -15.77 12.47 0.18
CA GLY A 118 -16.68 11.35 0.30
C GLY A 118 -16.43 10.23 -0.73
N ILE A 119 -17.53 9.65 -1.22
CA ILE A 119 -17.52 8.52 -2.16
C ILE A 119 -17.09 8.98 -3.57
N ILE A 120 -17.39 10.22 -3.95
CA ILE A 120 -17.07 10.77 -5.28
C ILE A 120 -15.55 10.84 -5.47
N GLY A 121 -14.83 11.34 -4.47
CA GLY A 121 -13.36 11.39 -4.52
C GLY A 121 -12.74 10.00 -4.66
N SER A 122 -13.34 8.97 -4.05
CA SER A 122 -12.87 7.59 -4.18
C SER A 122 -13.10 7.01 -5.57
N TRP A 123 -14.25 7.29 -6.20
CA TRP A 123 -14.51 6.90 -7.59
C TRP A 123 -13.54 7.57 -8.56
N PHE A 124 -13.30 8.88 -8.38
CA PHE A 124 -12.30 9.60 -9.18
C PHE A 124 -10.91 8.98 -9.02
N GLY A 125 -10.50 8.67 -7.79
CA GLY A 125 -9.23 8.00 -7.51
C GLY A 125 -9.12 6.62 -8.19
N VAL A 126 -10.17 5.80 -8.15
CA VAL A 126 -10.21 4.52 -8.86
C VAL A 126 -10.06 4.72 -10.37
N ILE A 127 -10.85 5.62 -10.96
CA ILE A 127 -10.82 5.89 -12.41
C ILE A 127 -9.43 6.36 -12.83
N LEU A 128 -8.84 7.30 -12.09
CA LEU A 128 -7.51 7.84 -12.40
C LEU A 128 -6.43 6.74 -12.31
N ASN A 129 -6.42 5.93 -11.24
CA ASN A 129 -5.45 4.84 -11.12
C ASN A 129 -5.63 3.79 -12.22
N VAL A 130 -6.86 3.48 -12.63
CA VAL A 130 -7.13 2.55 -13.75
C VAL A 130 -6.64 3.14 -15.08
N LEU A 131 -6.86 4.43 -15.34
CA LEU A 131 -6.33 5.10 -16.53
C LEU A 131 -4.81 5.10 -16.57
N VAL A 132 -4.16 5.34 -15.43
CA VAL A 132 -2.70 5.24 -15.31
C VAL A 132 -2.22 3.82 -15.58
N LEU A 133 -2.89 2.78 -15.06
CA LEU A 133 -2.55 1.39 -15.36
C LEU A 133 -2.70 1.05 -16.84
N ILE A 134 -3.71 1.58 -17.52
CA ILE A 134 -3.90 1.40 -18.97
C ILE A 134 -2.76 2.08 -19.74
N ALA A 135 -2.40 3.32 -19.36
CA ALA A 135 -1.31 4.04 -19.98
C ALA A 135 0.04 3.34 -19.76
N GLU A 136 0.30 2.86 -18.54
CA GLU A 136 1.51 2.11 -18.19
C GLU A 136 1.59 0.79 -18.98
N PHE A 137 0.48 0.07 -19.11
CA PHE A 137 0.41 -1.15 -19.91
C PHE A 137 0.66 -0.88 -21.40
N TRP A 138 0.12 0.23 -21.92
CA TRP A 138 0.36 0.65 -23.30
C TRP A 138 1.84 0.96 -23.53
N LEU A 139 2.47 1.73 -22.64
CA LEU A 139 3.90 2.06 -22.73
C LEU A 139 4.80 0.83 -22.56
N ALA A 140 4.38 -0.16 -21.77
CA ALA A 140 5.11 -1.42 -21.62
C ALA A 140 5.12 -2.26 -22.92
N ILE A 141 4.05 -2.21 -23.72
CA ILE A 141 3.95 -2.95 -25.01
C ILE A 141 4.55 -2.14 -26.16
N PHE A 142 4.24 -0.84 -26.20
CA PHE A 142 4.67 0.10 -27.24
C PHE A 142 5.54 1.20 -26.63
N PRO A 143 6.82 0.90 -26.33
CA PRO A 143 7.74 1.89 -25.83
C PRO A 143 7.94 3.01 -26.85
N LEU A 144 8.05 4.25 -26.37
CA LEU A 144 8.23 5.43 -27.21
C LEU A 144 9.59 5.36 -27.92
N GLY A 145 9.57 5.20 -29.25
CA GLY A 145 10.77 5.25 -30.09
C GLY A 145 11.48 3.91 -30.30
N ASP A 146 10.97 2.80 -29.75
CA ASP A 146 11.56 1.47 -29.89
C ASP A 146 10.54 0.43 -30.39
N LYS A 147 11.03 -0.71 -30.91
CA LYS A 147 10.17 -1.83 -31.30
C LYS A 147 9.67 -2.58 -30.05
N PRO A 148 8.46 -3.16 -30.08
CA PRO A 148 7.98 -4.02 -29.01
C PRO A 148 8.96 -5.15 -28.71
N ASN A 149 9.44 -5.21 -27.47
CA ASN A 149 10.37 -6.24 -27.00
C ASN A 149 9.85 -6.84 -25.69
N ALA A 150 9.81 -8.17 -25.63
CA ALA A 150 9.39 -8.91 -24.44
C ALA A 150 10.24 -8.55 -23.20
N LYS A 151 11.55 -8.32 -23.36
CA LYS A 151 12.41 -7.90 -22.24
C LYS A 151 11.92 -6.59 -21.64
N GLY A 152 11.76 -5.55 -22.47
CA GLY A 152 11.31 -4.23 -22.02
C GLY A 152 9.94 -4.27 -21.36
N PHE A 153 9.02 -5.09 -21.89
CA PHE A 153 7.71 -5.30 -21.26
C PHE A 153 7.83 -5.86 -19.84
N PHE A 154 8.62 -6.93 -19.64
CA PHE A 154 8.78 -7.51 -18.30
C PHE A 154 9.57 -6.61 -17.35
N GLU A 155 10.49 -5.78 -17.85
CA GLU A 155 11.20 -4.77 -17.05
C GLU A 155 10.24 -3.69 -16.55
N ALA A 156 9.40 -3.14 -17.44
CA ALA A 156 8.43 -2.10 -17.09
C ALA A 156 7.27 -2.64 -16.23
N TYR A 157 6.80 -3.86 -16.50
CA TYR A 157 5.64 -4.45 -15.84
C TYR A 157 6.00 -5.38 -14.66
N LEU A 158 7.27 -5.37 -14.21
CA LEU A 158 7.79 -6.27 -13.18
C LEU A 158 7.00 -6.17 -11.86
N GLY A 159 6.58 -4.97 -11.48
CA GLY A 159 5.79 -4.74 -10.27
C GLY A 159 4.46 -5.51 -10.25
N PHE A 160 3.82 -5.66 -11.42
CA PHE A 160 2.58 -6.42 -11.55
C PHE A 160 2.82 -7.93 -11.38
N VAL A 161 3.90 -8.44 -12.00
CA VAL A 161 4.29 -9.85 -11.86
C VAL A 161 4.56 -10.18 -10.40
N ILE A 162 5.32 -9.32 -9.70
CA ILE A 162 5.59 -9.46 -8.28
C ILE A 162 4.29 -9.47 -7.48
N LEU A 163 3.37 -8.53 -7.76
CA LEU A 163 2.08 -8.48 -7.08
C LEU A 163 1.29 -9.78 -7.24
N ILE A 164 1.22 -10.33 -8.45
CA ILE A 164 0.53 -11.62 -8.71
C ILE A 164 1.20 -12.75 -7.92
N VAL A 165 2.53 -12.82 -7.92
CA VAL A 165 3.28 -13.86 -7.20
C VAL A 165 3.00 -13.77 -5.70
N PHE A 166 3.06 -12.57 -5.11
CA PHE A 166 2.76 -12.37 -3.69
C PHE A 166 1.28 -12.67 -3.38
N TYR A 167 0.36 -12.27 -4.25
CA TYR A 167 -1.07 -12.53 -4.06
C TYR A 167 -1.40 -14.03 -4.11
N ILE A 168 -0.91 -14.73 -5.14
CA ILE A 168 -1.11 -16.18 -5.30
C ILE A 168 -0.39 -16.93 -4.16
N GLY A 169 0.85 -16.55 -3.85
CA GLY A 169 1.61 -17.15 -2.75
C GLY A 169 0.89 -17.03 -1.41
N HIS A 170 0.35 -15.84 -1.11
CA HIS A 170 -0.47 -15.61 0.07
C HIS A 170 -1.73 -16.48 0.08
N LYS A 171 -2.40 -16.59 -1.06
CA LYS A 171 -3.64 -17.36 -1.20
C LYS A 171 -3.43 -18.87 -1.05
N ILE A 172 -2.32 -19.39 -1.57
CA ILE A 172 -1.89 -20.78 -1.38
C ILE A 172 -1.58 -21.03 0.11
N TRP A 173 -0.86 -20.11 0.75
CA TRP A 173 -0.49 -20.24 2.17
C TRP A 173 -1.70 -20.22 3.10
N ARG A 174 -2.65 -19.29 2.89
CA ARG A 174 -3.87 -19.18 3.69
C ARG A 174 -4.92 -20.23 3.35
N LYS A 175 -4.78 -20.94 2.22
CA LYS A 175 -5.75 -21.90 1.65
C LYS A 175 -7.20 -21.36 1.54
N ASN A 176 -7.38 -20.04 1.65
CA ASN A 176 -8.68 -19.40 1.62
C ASN A 176 -8.82 -18.68 0.28
N TRP A 177 -9.70 -19.21 -0.58
CA TRP A 177 -9.88 -18.69 -1.94
C TRP A 177 -10.93 -17.59 -2.08
N ILE A 178 -11.47 -17.09 -0.96
CA ILE A 178 -12.48 -16.03 -0.95
C ILE A 178 -11.88 -14.71 -1.46
N LEU A 179 -12.21 -14.35 -2.70
CA LEU A 179 -11.80 -13.10 -3.33
C LEU A 179 -12.63 -11.89 -2.88
N PHE A 180 -13.90 -12.13 -2.54
CA PHE A 180 -14.85 -11.04 -2.36
C PHE A 180 -15.85 -11.36 -1.24
N ILE A 181 -15.62 -10.78 -0.07
CA ILE A 181 -16.57 -10.78 1.04
C ILE A 181 -17.77 -9.89 0.67
N ARG A 182 -19.00 -10.40 0.81
CA ARG A 182 -20.20 -9.60 0.53
C ARG A 182 -20.27 -8.42 1.49
N SER A 183 -20.73 -7.26 1.03
CA SER A 183 -20.74 -6.04 1.86
C SER A 183 -21.48 -6.18 3.20
N LYS A 184 -22.46 -7.07 3.29
CA LYS A 184 -23.20 -7.38 4.52
C LYS A 184 -22.39 -8.19 5.54
N ASP A 185 -21.40 -8.95 5.09
CA ASP A 185 -20.59 -9.86 5.91
C ASP A 185 -19.21 -9.24 6.24
N ILE A 186 -18.99 -7.97 5.88
CA ILE A 186 -17.77 -7.23 6.22
C ILE A 186 -17.84 -6.85 7.69
N ASP A 187 -16.89 -7.33 8.47
CA ASP A 187 -16.72 -6.96 9.88
C ASP A 187 -16.23 -5.50 9.98
N ILE A 188 -17.06 -4.67 10.60
CA ILE A 188 -16.78 -3.24 10.87
C ILE A 188 -16.68 -2.94 12.37
N ASP A 189 -16.81 -3.96 13.23
CA ASP A 189 -16.88 -3.81 14.68
C ASP A 189 -15.61 -4.29 15.38
N SER A 190 -14.98 -5.37 14.89
CA SER A 190 -13.77 -5.92 15.52
C SER A 190 -12.63 -4.90 15.54
N GLY A 191 -12.11 -4.63 16.74
CA GLY A 191 -10.98 -3.73 16.94
C GLY A 191 -11.32 -2.24 16.87
N ARG A 192 -12.60 -1.87 16.80
CA ARG A 192 -13.05 -0.47 16.94
C ARG A 192 -12.65 0.04 18.32
N LYS A 193 -11.79 1.05 18.37
CA LYS A 193 -11.58 1.81 19.61
C LYS A 193 -12.87 2.56 19.93
N GLU A 194 -13.37 2.41 21.15
CA GLU A 194 -14.41 3.29 21.69
C GLU A 194 -13.83 4.69 21.82
N THR A 195 -13.92 5.47 20.75
CA THR A 195 -13.63 6.89 20.79
C THR A 195 -14.88 7.59 21.31
N ASP A 196 -14.73 8.44 22.33
CA ASP A 196 -15.80 9.33 22.79
C ASP A 196 -16.13 10.33 21.67
N LEU A 197 -17.11 9.97 20.84
CA LEU A 197 -17.56 10.76 19.70
C LEU A 197 -18.15 12.11 20.14
N GLU A 198 -18.64 12.22 21.37
CA GLU A 198 -19.16 13.49 21.90
C GLU A 198 -18.04 14.44 22.28
N ALA A 199 -16.99 13.93 22.94
CA ALA A 199 -15.79 14.72 23.23
C ALA A 199 -15.13 15.23 21.95
N LEU A 200 -14.98 14.36 20.93
CA LEU A 200 -14.40 14.74 19.64
C LEU A 200 -15.24 15.78 18.89
N LYS A 201 -16.58 15.67 18.95
CA LYS A 201 -17.47 16.66 18.33
C LYS A 201 -17.36 18.02 19.01
N ARG A 202 -17.23 18.05 20.34
CA ARG A 202 -17.01 19.29 21.10
C ARG A 202 -15.70 19.97 20.73
N GLU A 203 -14.60 19.21 20.66
CA GLU A 203 -13.29 19.75 20.22
C GLU A 203 -13.36 20.34 18.80
N LEU A 204 -14.01 19.63 17.86
CA LEU A 204 -14.18 20.12 16.49
C LEU A 204 -15.13 21.32 16.36
N GLU A 205 -16.06 21.52 17.29
CA GLU A 205 -16.91 22.70 17.37
C GLU A 205 -16.15 23.89 17.96
N GLU A 206 -15.32 23.66 18.99
CA GLU A 206 -14.43 24.67 19.58
C GLU A 206 -13.38 25.17 18.58
N GLU A 207 -12.81 24.31 17.73
CA GLU A 207 -11.87 24.71 16.68
C GLU A 207 -12.50 25.53 15.55
N LYS A 208 -13.84 25.54 15.42
CA LYS A 208 -14.57 26.27 14.36
C LYS A 208 -15.04 27.66 14.79
N LEU A 209 -14.99 27.98 16.09
CA LEU A 209 -15.34 29.28 16.68
C LEU A 209 -14.15 30.25 16.64
#